data_AF-A0A9X8YQE0-F1
#
_entry.id   AF-A0A9X8YQE0-F1
#
_cell.length_a   1.000
_cell.length_b   1.000
_cell.length_c   1.000
_cell.angle_alpha   90.00
_cell.angle_beta   90.00
_cell.angle_gamma   90.00
#
_symmetry.space_group_name_H-M   'P 1'
#
loop_
_entity.id
_entity.type
_entity.pdbx_description
1 polymer ?
#
loop_
_entity_poly.entity_id
_entity_poly.type
_entity_poly.pdbx_seq_one_letter_code
_entity_poly.pdbx_strand_id
1 'polypeptide(L)'
;LPNFVCVLFVGVILSNTLAFTGFYTVFERAVSVLGNVSLSLFLAMALMSLRLWELASLALPMLAILAVQTLVMALYAIFVTYRVMGKNYDAAVLAAGHCGFGMGATPTAIANMQAITDRFGPSHVAF
;
A
#
# COMPACT_ATOMS: atom_id res chain seq x y z
N LEU A 1 -10.56 -8.00 18.52
CA LEU A 1 -9.56 -7.82 17.43
C LEU A 1 -10.31 -7.43 16.16
N PRO A 2 -9.83 -6.46 15.38
CA PRO A 2 -10.42 -6.13 14.09
C PRO A 2 -10.43 -7.35 13.17
N ASN A 3 -11.52 -7.59 12.44
CA ASN A 3 -11.67 -8.78 11.59
C ASN A 3 -10.51 -8.94 10.57
N PHE A 4 -9.98 -7.84 10.04
CA PHE A 4 -8.85 -7.88 9.10
C PHE A 4 -7.59 -8.50 9.73
N VAL A 5 -7.33 -8.26 11.02
CA VAL A 5 -6.16 -8.79 11.72
C VAL A 5 -6.26 -10.31 11.86
N CYS A 6 -7.45 -10.82 12.20
CA CYS A 6 -7.69 -12.26 12.29
C CYS A 6 -7.49 -12.95 10.93
N VAL A 7 -7.97 -12.35 9.85
CA VAL A 7 -7.78 -12.88 8.48
C VAL A 7 -6.31 -12.91 8.08
N LEU A 8 -5.56 -11.83 8.37
CA LEU A 8 -4.11 -11.77 8.14
C LEU A 8 -3.38 -12.86 8.93
N PHE A 9 -3.75 -13.04 10.20
CA PHE A 9 -3.13 -14.01 11.08
C PHE A 9 -3.37 -15.45 10.61
N VAL A 10 -4.61 -15.78 10.22
CA VAL A 10 -4.94 -17.07 9.63
C VAL A 10 -4.18 -17.28 8.31
N GLY A 11 -4.07 -16.25 7.47
CA GLY A 11 -3.28 -16.30 6.24
C GLY A 11 -1.81 -16.61 6.49
N VAL A 12 -1.19 -15.96 7.48
CA VAL A 12 0.20 -16.24 7.88
C VAL A 12 0.37 -17.68 8.36
N ILE A 13 -0.51 -18.16 9.24
CA ILE A 13 -0.47 -19.55 9.73
C ILE A 13 -0.60 -20.54 8.58
N LEU A 14 -1.57 -20.32 7.69
CA LEU A 14 -1.83 -21.22 6.57
C LEU A 14 -0.63 -21.27 5.61
N SER A 15 -0.11 -20.11 5.20
CA SER A 15 1.04 -20.03 4.29
C SER A 15 2.30 -20.66 4.90
N ASN A 16 2.56 -20.43 6.19
CA ASN A 16 3.72 -20.98 6.87
C ASN A 16 3.61 -22.50 7.06
N THR A 17 2.42 -23.01 7.37
CA THR A 17 2.15 -24.45 7.52
C THR A 17 2.23 -25.19 6.17
N LEU A 18 1.71 -24.60 5.10
CA LEU A 18 1.83 -25.17 3.74
C LEU A 18 3.29 -25.21 3.27
N ALA A 19 4.06 -24.16 3.54
CA ALA A 19 5.49 -24.12 3.22
C ALA A 19 6.29 -25.17 4.02
N PHE A 20 5.99 -25.35 5.31
CA PHE A 20 6.66 -26.33 6.18
C PHE A 20 6.36 -27.78 5.79
N THR A 21 5.15 -28.05 5.32
CA THR A 21 4.71 -29.41 4.97
C THR A 21 5.16 -29.84 3.57
N GLY A 22 5.64 -28.92 2.72
CA GLY A 22 6.20 -29.23 1.39
C GLY A 22 5.18 -29.78 0.38
N PHE A 23 3.90 -29.90 0.75
CA PHE A 23 2.85 -30.50 -0.07
C PHE A 23 2.29 -29.55 -1.15
N TYR A 24 2.39 -28.23 -0.97
CA TYR A 24 1.81 -27.27 -1.89
C TYR A 24 2.49 -25.91 -1.84
N THR A 25 3.12 -25.50 -2.94
CA THR A 25 3.58 -24.12 -3.11
C THR A 25 2.36 -23.25 -3.39
N VAL A 26 2.10 -22.25 -2.54
CA VAL A 26 1.09 -21.23 -2.83
C VAL A 26 1.37 -20.66 -4.22
N PHE A 27 0.39 -20.72 -5.11
CA PHE A 27 0.54 -20.18 -6.45
C PHE A 27 0.45 -18.66 -6.38
N GLU A 28 1.59 -18.03 -6.08
CA GLU A 28 1.79 -16.57 -5.93
C GLU A 28 1.09 -15.78 -7.04
N ARG A 29 1.13 -16.29 -8.27
CA ARG A 29 0.45 -15.65 -9.41
C ARG A 29 -1.07 -15.64 -9.29
N ALA A 30 -1.71 -16.70 -8.80
CA ALA A 30 -3.17 -16.70 -8.60
C ALA A 30 -3.57 -15.80 -7.43
N VAL A 31 -2.80 -15.80 -6.34
CA VAL A 31 -3.03 -14.92 -5.19
C VAL A 31 -2.87 -13.46 -5.61
N SER A 32 -1.84 -13.13 -6.38
CA SER A 32 -1.63 -11.78 -6.94
C SER A 32 -2.79 -11.34 -7.84
N VAL A 33 -3.27 -12.21 -8.74
CA VAL A 33 -4.42 -11.92 -9.61
C VAL A 33 -5.69 -11.70 -8.79
N LEU A 34 -6.00 -12.59 -7.84
CA LEU A 34 -7.14 -12.46 -6.94
C LEU A 34 -7.06 -11.19 -6.09
N GLY A 35 -5.87 -10.85 -5.59
CA GLY A 35 -5.62 -9.63 -4.83
C GLY A 35 -5.89 -8.38 -5.68
N ASN A 36 -5.42 -8.34 -6.91
CA ASN A 36 -5.63 -7.21 -7.82
C ASN A 36 -7.11 -7.06 -8.22
N VAL A 37 -7.82 -8.17 -8.48
CA VAL A 37 -9.28 -8.16 -8.74
C VAL A 37 -10.06 -7.71 -7.50
N SER A 38 -9.66 -8.18 -6.31
CA SER A 38 -10.30 -7.78 -5.06
C SER A 38 -10.11 -6.30 -4.76
N LEU A 39 -8.92 -5.74 -5.07
CA LEU A 39 -8.62 -4.31 -4.92
C LEU A 39 -9.45 -3.45 -5.89
N SER A 40 -9.60 -3.87 -7.16
CA SER A 40 -10.42 -3.15 -8.13
C SER A 40 -11.91 -3.18 -7.77
N LEU A 41 -12.41 -4.31 -7.27
CA LEU A 41 -13.78 -4.41 -6.75
C LEU A 41 -13.99 -3.55 -5.51
N PHE A 42 -13.04 -3.54 -4.58
CA PHE A 42 -13.09 -2.67 -3.39
C PHE A 42 -13.17 -1.19 -3.79
N LEU A 43 -12.33 -0.75 -4.73
CA LEU A 43 -12.36 0.62 -5.22
C LEU A 43 -13.70 0.95 -5.89
N ALA A 44 -14.25 0.04 -6.71
CA ALA A 44 -15.54 0.22 -7.36
C ALA A 44 -16.69 0.36 -6.34
N MET A 45 -16.72 -0.50 -5.32
CA MET A 45 -17.71 -0.43 -4.23
C MET A 45 -17.57 0.86 -3.41
N ALA A 46 -16.34 1.26 -3.10
CA ALA A 46 -16.08 2.52 -2.39
C ALA A 46 -16.61 3.72 -3.18
N LEU A 47 -16.37 3.76 -4.49
CA LEU A 47 -16.86 4.83 -5.38
C LEU A 47 -18.39 4.86 -5.48
N MET A 48 -19.06 3.70 -5.56
CA MET A 48 -20.53 3.63 -5.57
C MET A 48 -21.15 4.09 -4.25
N SER A 49 -20.47 3.87 -3.12
CA SER A 49 -20.97 4.24 -1.79
C SER A 49 -20.74 5.71 -1.45
N LEU A 50 -19.97 6.46 -2.25
CA LEU A 50 -19.74 7.88 -2.02
C LEU A 50 -21.02 8.67 -2.32
N ARG A 51 -21.61 9.25 -1.28
CA ARG A 51 -22.63 10.29 -1.43
C ARG A 51 -21.95 11.59 -1.84
N LEU A 52 -21.67 11.76 -3.14
CA LEU A 52 -21.00 12.96 -3.67
C LEU A 52 -21.63 14.27 -3.17
N TRP A 53 -22.94 14.28 -2.94
CA TRP A 53 -23.67 15.44 -2.45
C TRP A 53 -23.38 15.79 -0.98
N GLU A 54 -23.23 14.79 -0.10
CA GLU A 54 -22.81 14.99 1.30
C GLU A 54 -21.32 15.32 1.39
N LEU A 55 -20.50 14.78 0.49
CA LEU A 55 -19.10 15.16 0.39
C LEU A 55 -18.94 16.58 -0.15
N ALA A 56 -19.76 17.06 -1.09
CA ALA A 56 -19.60 18.38 -1.69
C ALA A 56 -19.69 19.52 -0.66
N SER A 57 -20.58 19.40 0.34
CA SER A 57 -20.70 20.37 1.43
C SER A 57 -19.52 20.36 2.41
N LEU A 58 -18.78 19.24 2.49
CA LEU A 58 -17.55 19.07 3.27
C LEU A 58 -16.29 18.98 2.40
N ALA A 59 -16.39 19.22 1.09
CA ALA A 59 -15.29 18.98 0.16
C ALA A 59 -14.14 19.94 0.40
N LEU A 60 -14.46 21.20 0.72
CA LEU A 60 -13.48 22.23 1.02
C LEU A 60 -12.59 21.86 2.22
N PRO A 61 -13.14 21.50 3.41
CA PRO A 61 -12.32 21.04 4.52
C PRO A 61 -11.59 19.72 4.25
N MET A 62 -12.18 18.77 3.51
CA MET A 62 -11.49 17.55 3.12
C MET A 62 -10.28 17.81 2.22
N LEU A 63 -10.42 18.69 1.22
CA LEU A 63 -9.31 19.09 0.34
C LEU A 63 -8.20 19.81 1.09
N ALA A 64 -8.55 20.67 2.05
CA ALA A 64 -7.56 21.34 2.89
C ALA A 64 -6.75 20.32 3.73
N ILE A 65 -7.43 19.36 4.36
CA ILE A 65 -6.78 18.30 5.15
C ILE A 65 -5.89 17.44 4.25
N LEU A 66 -6.39 16.98 3.09
CA LEU A 66 -5.63 16.19 2.14
C LEU A 66 -4.40 16.95 1.62
N ALA A 67 -4.53 18.25 1.33
CA ALA A 67 -3.41 19.07 0.89
C ALA A 67 -2.33 19.20 1.97
N VAL A 68 -2.73 19.50 3.21
CA VAL A 68 -1.79 19.60 4.34
C VAL A 68 -1.13 18.25 4.62
N GLN A 69 -1.91 17.17 4.65
CA GLN A 69 -1.39 15.81 4.85
C GLN A 69 -0.40 15.43 3.75
N THR A 70 -0.73 15.69 2.49
CA THR A 70 0.17 15.40 1.36
C THR A 70 1.46 16.19 1.46
N LEU A 71 1.39 17.48 1.83
CA LEU A 71 2.54 18.35 1.95
C LEU A 71 3.45 17.93 3.11
N VAL A 72 2.87 17.66 4.29
CA VAL A 72 3.60 17.15 5.45
C VAL A 72 4.25 15.80 5.14
N MET A 73 3.52 14.90 4.45
CA MET A 73 4.04 13.59 4.08
C MET A 73 5.19 13.69 3.07
N ALA A 74 5.07 14.56 2.08
CA ALA A 74 6.13 14.82 1.11
C ALA A 74 7.38 15.39 1.78
N LEU A 75 7.21 16.36 2.69
CA LEU A 75 8.32 16.90 3.49
C LEU A 75 8.96 15.80 4.34
N TYR A 76 8.17 14.97 5.02
CA TYR A 76 8.70 13.88 5.83
C TYR A 76 9.48 12.86 5.00
N ALA A 77 8.94 12.44 3.86
CA ALA A 77 9.60 11.48 2.98
C ALA A 77 10.92 12.02 2.42
N ILE A 78 10.99 13.30 2.05
CA ILE A 78 12.19 13.94 1.47
C ILE A 78 13.23 14.24 2.56
N PHE A 79 12.82 14.82 3.70
CA PHE A 79 13.74 15.32 4.71
C PHE A 79 14.14 14.26 5.74
N VAL A 80 13.26 13.30 6.04
CA VAL A 80 13.50 12.24 7.02
C VAL A 80 13.81 10.94 6.30
N THR A 81 12.84 10.33 5.61
CA THR A 81 12.99 8.98 5.06
C THR A 81 14.17 8.89 4.08
N TYR A 82 14.26 9.80 3.11
CA TYR A 82 15.31 9.79 2.10
C TYR A 82 16.71 10.10 2.68
N ARG A 83 16.81 10.99 3.68
CA ARG A 83 18.10 11.30 4.33
C ARG A 83 18.57 10.21 5.28
N VAL A 84 17.67 9.64 6.07
CA VAL A 84 17.99 8.60 7.05
C VAL A 84 18.39 7.30 6.35
N MET A 85 17.75 6.96 5.23
CA MET A 85 18.10 5.76 4.44
C MET A 85 19.34 5.93 3.54
N GLY A 86 20.13 7.00 3.70
CA GLY A 86 21.42 7.14 3.03
C GLY A 86 21.38 7.64 1.59
N LYS A 87 20.27 8.26 1.14
CA LYS A 87 20.12 8.92 -0.18
C LYS A 87 20.33 8.05 -1.42
N ASN A 88 20.17 6.74 -1.32
CA ASN A 88 20.30 5.83 -2.46
C ASN A 88 18.96 5.60 -3.18
N TYR A 89 18.99 4.91 -4.32
CA TYR A 89 17.77 4.52 -5.05
C TYR A 89 16.79 3.75 -4.17
N ASP A 90 17.31 2.90 -3.29
CA ASP A 90 16.51 2.14 -2.32
C ASP A 90 15.81 3.04 -1.29
N ALA A 91 16.45 4.16 -0.92
CA ALA A 91 15.83 5.20 -0.09
C ALA A 91 14.66 5.87 -0.80
N ALA A 92 14.73 6.02 -2.12
CA ALA A 92 13.66 6.59 -2.92
C ALA A 92 12.48 5.61 -3.08
N VAL A 93 12.75 4.32 -3.32
CA VAL A 93 11.71 3.27 -3.35
C VAL A 93 11.02 3.17 -1.99
N LEU A 94 11.79 3.16 -0.89
CA LEU A 94 11.23 3.11 0.45
C LEU A 94 10.44 4.39 0.81
N ALA A 95 10.93 5.58 0.42
CA ALA A 95 10.21 6.82 0.60
C ALA A 95 8.86 6.81 -0.14
N ALA A 96 8.81 6.21 -1.32
CA ALA A 96 7.56 6.05 -2.07
C ALA A 96 6.60 5.03 -1.45
N GLY A 97 7.12 3.93 -0.92
CA GLY A 97 6.35 2.99 -0.10
C GLY A 97 5.81 3.66 1.16
N HIS A 98 6.63 4.44 1.85
CA HIS A 98 6.24 5.21 3.03
C HIS A 98 5.12 6.20 2.69
N CYS A 99 5.26 6.97 1.61
CA CYS A 99 4.19 7.84 1.08
C CYS A 99 2.90 7.07 0.77
N GLY A 100 3.01 5.92 0.10
CA GLY A 100 1.88 5.07 -0.24
C GLY A 100 1.16 4.50 0.99
N PHE A 101 1.91 4.17 2.05
CA PHE A 101 1.36 3.76 3.33
C PHE A 101 0.68 4.93 4.06
N GLY A 102 1.39 6.06 4.20
CA GLY A 102 0.91 7.21 4.99
C GLY A 102 -0.29 7.96 4.40
N MET A 103 -0.54 7.81 3.09
CA MET A 103 -1.73 8.36 2.42
C MET A 103 -2.84 7.32 2.22
N GLY A 104 -2.63 6.08 2.65
CA GLY A 104 -3.55 4.98 2.40
C GLY A 104 -3.32 3.81 3.36
N ALA A 105 -2.93 2.66 2.81
CA ALA A 105 -2.69 1.45 3.55
C ALA A 105 -1.47 0.68 3.00
N THR A 106 -1.13 -0.46 3.60
CA THR A 106 -0.07 -1.35 3.11
C THR A 106 -0.20 -1.72 1.61
N PRO A 107 -1.38 -2.02 1.03
CA PRO A 107 -1.48 -2.31 -0.40
C PRO A 107 -1.10 -1.12 -1.31
N THR A 108 -1.40 0.12 -0.91
CA THR A 108 -1.01 1.31 -1.68
C THR A 108 0.49 1.59 -1.59
N ALA A 109 1.12 1.24 -0.46
CA ALA A 109 2.58 1.24 -0.32
C ALA A 109 3.24 0.28 -1.33
N ILE A 110 2.75 -0.96 -1.39
CA ILE A 110 3.28 -2.00 -2.29
C ILE A 110 3.10 -1.58 -3.76
N ALA A 111 1.91 -1.07 -4.12
CA ALA A 111 1.65 -0.58 -5.47
C ALA A 111 2.59 0.58 -5.88
N ASN A 112 2.88 1.52 -4.97
CA ASN A 112 3.82 2.61 -5.24
C ASN A 112 5.26 2.14 -5.41
N MET A 113 5.71 1.19 -4.57
CA MET A 113 7.05 0.62 -4.70
C MET A 113 7.19 -0.15 -6.01
N GLN A 114 6.21 -0.98 -6.35
CA GLN A 114 6.15 -1.71 -7.62
C GLN A 114 6.18 -0.76 -8.83
N ALA A 115 5.38 0.31 -8.81
CA ALA A 115 5.35 1.28 -9.90
C ALA A 115 6.70 1.96 -10.14
N ILE A 116 7.52 2.15 -9.10
CA ILE A 116 8.87 2.73 -9.23
C ILE A 116 9.88 1.68 -9.67
N THR A 117 9.81 0.48 -9.13
CA THR A 117 10.74 -0.60 -9.50
C THR A 117 10.50 -1.12 -10.92
N ASP A 118 9.25 -1.11 -11.40
CA ASP A 118 8.90 -1.45 -12.79
C ASP A 118 9.47 -0.44 -13.79
N ARG A 119 9.57 0.84 -13.39
CA ARG A 119 10.00 1.94 -14.27
C ARG A 119 11.51 2.21 -14.23
N PHE A 120 12.15 1.99 -13.09
CA PHE A 120 13.55 2.36 -12.84
C PHE A 120 14.46 1.17 -12.49
N GLY A 121 13.91 -0.05 -12.43
CA GLY A 121 14.65 -1.27 -12.14
C GLY A 121 14.44 -1.77 -10.70
N PRO A 122 14.75 -3.05 -10.43
CA PRO A 122 14.52 -3.64 -9.11
C PRO A 122 15.45 -3.05 -8.03
N SER A 123 14.91 -2.79 -6.84
CA SER A 123 15.66 -2.42 -5.64
C SER A 123 15.98 -3.68 -4.82
N HIS A 124 17.24 -3.89 -4.46
CA HIS A 124 17.72 -5.08 -3.74
C HIS A 124 17.35 -5.12 -2.25
N VAL A 125 16.75 -4.05 -1.72
CA VAL A 125 16.43 -3.87 -0.28
C VAL A 125 14.94 -3.65 -0.04
N ALA A 126 14.16 -3.40 -1.09
CA ALA A 126 12.72 -3.16 -1.01
C ALA A 126 11.86 -4.43 -1.16
N PHE A 127 12.48 -5.58 -1.49
CA PHE A 127 11.84 -6.89 -1.63
C PHE A 127 12.53 -7.93 -0.75
#